data_AF-A0A2V6YQP3-F1
#
_entry.id   AF-A0A2V6YQP3-F1
#
_cell.length_a   1.000
_cell.length_b   1.000
_cell.length_c   1.000
_cell.angle_alpha   90.00
_cell.angle_beta   90.00
_cell.angle_gamma   90.00
#
_symmetry.space_group_name_H-M   'P 1'
#
loop_
_entity.id
_entity.type
_entity.pdbx_description
1 polymer ?
#
loop_
_entity_poly.entity_id
_entity_poly.type
_entity_poly.pdbx_seq_one_letter_code
_entity_poly.pdbx_strand_id
1 'polypeptide(L)' 'AHHEEPQIAQHLIAAVPHGTYVECFADPERDPIWQAMWANRPPIKDGMLEVTRDPGFGLILDAGMIRRYRV' A
#
# COMPACT_ATOMS: atom_id res chain seq x y z
N ALA A 1 7.63 2.04 13.74
CA ALA A 1 6.95 2.21 12.45
C ALA A 1 7.84 1.65 11.34
N HIS A 2 7.23 1.21 10.24
CA HIS A 2 7.93 0.95 8.98
C HIS A 2 7.80 2.22 8.14
N HIS A 3 8.92 2.75 7.65
CA HIS A 3 8.87 3.97 6.84
C HIS A 3 8.15 3.64 5.52
N GLU A 4 7.12 4.41 5.19
CA GLU A 4 6.41 4.38 3.91
C GLU A 4 6.01 2.95 3.44
N GLU A 5 6.22 2.63 2.16
CA GLU A 5 5.98 1.32 1.51
C GLU A 5 4.72 0.56 1.98
N PRO A 6 3.54 1.21 2.02
CA PRO A 6 2.37 0.67 2.72
C PRO A 6 1.85 -0.64 2.12
N GLN A 7 2.13 -0.91 0.84
CA GLN A 7 1.78 -2.15 0.15
C GLN A 7 2.43 -3.39 0.76
N ILE A 8 3.62 -3.24 1.37
CA ILE A 8 4.32 -4.31 2.08
C ILE A 8 4.22 -4.10 3.60
N ALA A 9 4.36 -2.86 4.06
CA ALA A 9 4.38 -2.52 5.48
C ALA A 9 3.13 -2.99 6.24
N GLN A 10 1.95 -3.01 5.60
CA GLN A 10 0.72 -3.55 6.19
C GLN A 10 0.91 -4.98 6.74
N HIS A 11 1.62 -5.84 6.02
CA HIS A 11 1.82 -7.24 6.38
C HIS A 11 2.87 -7.34 7.49
N LEU A 12 3.97 -6.59 7.37
CA LEU A 12 5.06 -6.60 8.35
C LEU A 12 4.61 -6.08 9.71
N ILE A 13 3.88 -4.97 9.74
CA ILE A 13 3.42 -4.34 10.97
C ILE A 13 2.33 -5.16 11.64
N ALA A 14 1.36 -5.68 10.88
CA ALA A 14 0.27 -6.48 11.44
C ALA A 14 0.72 -7.85 11.95
N ALA A 15 1.86 -8.37 11.47
CA ALA A 15 2.38 -9.68 11.87
C ALA A 15 3.10 -9.68 13.23
N VAL A 16 3.37 -8.51 13.83
CA VAL A 16 4.10 -8.40 15.11
C VAL A 16 3.25 -7.75 16.19
N PRO A 17 3.33 -8.21 17.46
CA PRO A 17 2.46 -7.71 18.54
C PRO A 17 2.76 -6.28 18.97
N HIS A 18 3.90 -5.72 18.54
CA HIS A 18 4.33 -4.36 18.82
C HIS A 18 4.32 -3.47 17.57
N GLY A 19 3.56 -3.86 16.54
CA GLY A 19 3.32 -3.04 15.37
C GLY A 19 2.63 -1.73 15.72
N THR A 20 2.96 -0.65 15.02
CA THR A 20 2.40 0.69 15.29
C THR A 20 1.38 1.12 14.25
N TYR A 21 1.85 1.65 13.12
CA TYR A 21 1.02 2.21 12.06
C TYR A 21 1.78 2.16 10.73
N VAL A 22 1.04 2.10 9.63
CA VAL A 22 1.55 2.21 8.26
C VAL A 22 1.67 3.68 7.85
N GLU A 23 2.62 3.99 6.99
CA GLU A 23 2.84 5.34 6.46
C GLU A 23 2.51 5.38 4.97
N CYS A 24 1.97 6.51 4.50
CA CYS A 24 1.79 6.78 3.06
C CYS A 24 1.89 8.28 2.82
N PHE A 25 2.17 8.67 1.57
CA PHE A 25 1.91 10.02 1.10
C PHE A 25 0.50 10.04 0.48
N ALA A 26 -0.45 10.66 1.18
CA ALA A 26 -1.82 10.77 0.69
C ALA A 26 -1.94 11.71 -0.52
N ASP A 27 -1.01 12.65 -0.66
CA ASP A 27 -0.92 13.57 -1.79
C ASP A 27 -0.41 12.86 -3.06
N PRO A 28 -1.24 12.72 -4.12
CA PRO A 28 -0.85 12.07 -5.37
C PRO A 28 0.28 12.78 -6.12
N GLU A 29 0.47 14.09 -5.92
CA GLU A 29 1.57 14.82 -6.56
C GLU A 29 2.92 14.48 -5.93
N ARG A 30 2.91 14.10 -4.64
CA ARG A 30 4.09 13.64 -3.92
C ARG A 30 4.40 12.17 -4.21
N ASP A 31 3.41 11.31 -4.13
CA ASP A 31 3.55 9.89 -4.45
C ASP A 31 2.32 9.34 -5.22
N PRO A 32 2.44 9.14 -6.54
CA PRO A 32 1.36 8.54 -7.32
C PRO A 32 1.21 7.03 -7.07
N ILE A 33 2.18 6.35 -6.45
CA ILE A 33 2.16 4.90 -6.26
C ILE A 33 1.04 4.49 -5.31
N TRP A 34 0.90 5.17 -4.16
CA TRP A 34 -0.17 4.92 -3.20
C TRP A 34 -1.58 5.04 -3.81
N GLN A 35 -1.76 5.97 -4.74
CA GLN A 35 -3.07 6.29 -5.31
C GLN A 35 -3.41 5.43 -6.54
N ALA A 36 -2.42 5.08 -7.36
CA ALA A 36 -2.67 4.46 -8.66
C ALA A 36 -1.99 3.11 -8.90
N MET A 37 -0.81 2.84 -8.34
CA MET A 37 -0.10 1.59 -8.65
C MET A 37 -0.77 0.38 -7.99
N TRP A 38 -1.20 0.52 -6.72
CA TRP A 38 -1.89 -0.53 -5.99
C TRP A 38 -3.38 -0.55 -6.35
N ALA A 39 -3.71 -1.21 -7.46
CA ALA A 39 -5.02 -1.15 -8.09
C ALA A 39 -6.17 -1.69 -7.22
N ASN A 40 -5.89 -2.65 -6.35
CA ASN A 40 -6.85 -3.23 -5.40
C ASN A 40 -6.58 -2.79 -3.95
N ARG A 41 -6.02 -1.59 -3.74
CA ARG A 41 -5.72 -1.09 -2.39
C ARG A 41 -7.00 -1.05 -1.54
N PRO A 42 -6.97 -1.60 -0.30
CA PRO A 42 -8.10 -1.48 0.61
C PRO A 42 -8.43 -0.01 0.89
N PRO A 43 -9.72 0.35 1.00
CA PRO A 43 -10.12 1.70 1.33
C PRO A 43 -9.65 2.06 2.75
N ILE A 44 -9.22 3.31 2.94
CA ILE A 44 -9.00 3.84 4.28
C ILE A 44 -10.35 4.22 4.87
N LYS A 45 -10.68 3.65 6.03
CA LYS A 45 -11.93 3.92 6.76
C LYS A 45 -11.58 4.26 8.19
N ASP A 46 -12.05 5.42 8.67
CA ASP A 46 -11.80 5.91 10.03
C ASP A 46 -10.31 5.89 10.43
N GLY A 47 -9.44 6.23 9.48
CA GLY A 47 -7.98 6.25 9.68
C GLY A 47 -7.31 4.87 9.66
N MET A 48 -8.06 3.79 9.38
CA MET A 48 -7.55 2.42 9.37
C MET A 48 -7.45 1.86 7.94
N LEU A 49 -6.41 1.05 7.72
CA LEU A 49 -6.20 0.23 6.53
C LEU A 49 -6.39 -1.24 6.91
N GLU A 50 -7.28 -1.95 6.22
CA GLU A 50 -7.36 -3.41 6.38
C GLU A 50 -6.20 -4.11 5.70
N VAL A 51 -5.68 -5.17 6.34
CA VAL A 51 -4.64 -6.00 5.74
C VAL A 51 -5.25 -6.84 4.61
N THR A 52 -4.65 -6.81 3.43
CA THR A 52 -5.06 -7.65 2.28
C THR A 52 -5.01 -9.13 2.63
N ARG A 53 -6.00 -9.90 2.16
CA ARG A 53 -6.17 -11.32 2.52
C ARG A 53 -5.80 -12.31 1.41
N ASP A 54 -5.56 -11.83 0.20
CA ASP A 54 -5.18 -12.68 -0.93
C ASP A 54 -3.76 -13.24 -0.74
N PRO A 55 -3.42 -14.39 -1.36
CA PRO A 55 -2.11 -15.01 -1.22
C PRO A 55 -0.93 -14.07 -1.54
N GLY A 56 0.20 -14.31 -0.87
CA GLY A 56 1.37 -13.44 -0.98
C GLY A 56 1.08 -12.07 -0.35
N PHE A 57 1.34 -11.00 -1.10
CA PHE A 57 1.03 -9.64 -0.65
C PHE A 57 -0.37 -9.16 -1.05
N GLY A 58 -1.14 -9.97 -1.79
CA GLY A 58 -2.47 -9.58 -2.28
C GLY A 58 -2.49 -8.30 -3.11
N LEU A 59 -1.38 -7.99 -3.79
CA LEU A 59 -1.16 -6.75 -4.54
C LEU A 59 -1.47 -6.96 -6.03
N ILE A 60 -2.48 -6.26 -6.54
CA ILE A 60 -2.72 -6.12 -7.98
C ILE A 60 -2.09 -4.80 -8.43
N LEU A 61 -1.17 -4.89 -9.39
CA LEU A 61 -0.48 -3.74 -9.94
C LEU A 61 -1.24 -3.15 -11.13
N ASP A 62 -1.35 -1.82 -11.19
CA ASP A 62 -1.90 -1.13 -12.35
C ASP A 62 -0.97 -1.29 -13.56
N ALA A 63 -1.39 -2.15 -14.49
CA ALA A 63 -0.61 -2.44 -15.69
C ALA A 63 -0.49 -1.23 -16.64
N GLY A 64 -1.41 -0.26 -16.57
CA GLY A 64 -1.37 0.97 -17.37
C GLY A 64 -0.21 1.87 -16.94
N MET A 65 -0.08 2.11 -15.64
CA MET A 65 0.99 2.87 -15.01
C MET A 65 2.34 2.20 -15.27
N ILE A 66 2.44 0.87 -15.09
CA ILE A 66 3.67 0.13 -15.40
C ILE A 66 4.07 0.31 -16.88
N ARG A 67 3.12 0.12 -17.81
CA ARG A 67 3.42 0.31 -19.26
C ARG A 67 3.87 1.73 -19.58
N ARG A 68 3.32 2.73 -18.91
CA ARG A 68 3.64 4.14 -19.12
C ARG A 68 5.03 4.52 -18.63
N TYR A 69 5.47 3.97 -17.50
CA TYR A 69 6.68 4.42 -16.81
C TYR A 69 7.86 3.43 -16.83
N ARG A 70 7.68 2.20 -17.35
CA ARG A 70 8.82 1.30 -17.59
C ARG A 70 9.84 1.93 -18.53
N VAL A 71 11.12 1.71 -18.27
CA VAL A 71 12.27 2.12 -19.10
C VAL A 71 13.07 0.92 -19.57
#